data_AF-A0A2E9A8K1-F1
#
_entry.id   AF-A0A2E9A8K1-F1
#
_cell.length_a   1.000
_cell.length_b   1.000
_cell.length_c   1.000
_cell.angle_alpha   90.00
_cell.angle_beta   90.00
_cell.angle_gamma   90.00
#
_symmetry.space_group_name_H-M   'P 1'
#
loop_
_entity.id
_entity.type
_entity.pdbx_description
1 polymer ?
#
loop_
_entity_poly.entity_id
_entity_poly.type
_entity_poly.pdbx_seq_one_letter_code
_entity_poly.pdbx_strand_id
1 'polypeptide(L)'
;MRATVDLPLFLPLLESGACIVTPGKRLAREITESWVRHCESAGSVIATPSVTTVDSWLEQAWSRAVEAGRLPPSRLLTPQQDLAVWQQLIRSDLEERIGFSLTHPRAAAQRAQAAWNKLMMHDGAGLKDLWLAFQYDDDCQVFSEWARRYSARLSELGAVTRYGAYQQLLTLSVTERPTVGLFTVPDLPPLTRKALDHLTS
;
A
#
# COMPACT_ATOMS: atom_id res chain seq x y z
N MET A 1 -7.77 -22.19 21.27
CA MET A 1 -7.35 -21.27 22.35
C MET A 1 -6.99 -19.93 21.72
N ARG A 2 -7.84 -18.90 21.90
CA ARG A 2 -7.59 -17.54 21.40
C ARG A 2 -6.60 -16.87 22.34
N ALA A 3 -5.48 -16.37 21.82
CA ALA A 3 -4.78 -15.29 22.51
C ALA A 3 -5.73 -14.09 22.48
N THR A 4 -6.35 -13.80 23.61
CA THR A 4 -7.15 -12.60 23.78
C THR A 4 -6.17 -11.43 23.75
N VAL A 5 -6.38 -10.49 22.84
CA VAL A 5 -5.67 -9.20 22.88
C VAL A 5 -5.79 -8.62 24.28
N ASP A 6 -4.72 -8.02 24.79
CA ASP A 6 -4.73 -7.30 26.07
C ASP A 6 -5.51 -5.99 25.92
N LEU A 7 -6.85 -6.12 26.00
CA LEU A 7 -7.82 -5.04 25.76
C LEU A 7 -7.52 -3.75 26.56
N PRO A 8 -7.10 -3.80 27.84
CA PRO A 8 -6.69 -2.61 28.60
C PRO A 8 -5.73 -1.67 27.87
N LEU A 9 -4.83 -2.18 27.02
CA LEU A 9 -3.90 -1.34 26.24
C LEU A 9 -4.60 -0.43 25.22
N PHE A 10 -5.83 -0.79 24.83
CA PHE A 10 -6.59 -0.13 23.78
C PHE A 10 -7.78 0.67 24.31
N LEU A 11 -8.20 0.44 25.56
CA LEU A 11 -9.39 1.07 26.16
C LEU A 11 -9.41 2.59 26.03
N PRO A 12 -8.33 3.35 26.35
CA PRO A 12 -8.39 4.82 26.26
C PRO A 12 -8.71 5.34 24.85
N LEU A 13 -8.25 4.62 23.81
CA LEU A 13 -8.50 4.99 22.42
C LEU A 13 -9.88 4.52 21.95
N LEU A 14 -10.30 3.34 22.37
CA LEU A 14 -11.61 2.80 22.06
C LEU A 14 -12.73 3.65 22.68
N GLU A 15 -12.56 4.05 23.95
CA GLU A 15 -13.51 4.88 24.70
C GLU A 15 -13.59 6.31 24.16
N SER A 16 -12.46 6.88 23.70
CA SER A 16 -12.43 8.20 23.06
C SER A 16 -12.86 8.20 21.60
N GLY A 17 -13.11 7.04 21.00
CA GLY A 17 -13.46 6.91 19.59
C GLY A 17 -12.30 7.19 18.62
N ALA A 18 -11.06 7.18 19.11
CA ALA A 18 -9.88 7.41 18.31
C ALA A 18 -9.65 6.30 17.28
N CYS A 19 -8.95 6.62 16.20
CA CYS A 19 -8.58 5.62 15.19
C CYS A 19 -7.37 4.81 15.66
N ILE A 20 -7.54 3.49 15.73
CA ILE A 20 -6.47 2.52 16.00
C ILE A 20 -6.00 1.94 14.68
N VAL A 21 -4.70 2.02 14.44
CA VAL A 21 -4.04 1.51 13.25
C VAL A 21 -3.12 0.35 13.61
N THR A 22 -3.33 -0.76 12.93
CA THR A 22 -2.67 -2.05 13.21
C THR A 22 -1.80 -2.50 12.02
N PRO A 23 -0.82 -3.39 12.22
CA PRO A 23 0.00 -3.89 11.11
C PRO A 23 -0.75 -4.84 10.18
N GLY A 24 -1.84 -5.45 10.65
CA GLY A 24 -2.53 -6.47 9.89
C GLY A 24 -3.94 -6.76 10.40
N LYS A 25 -4.74 -7.35 9.52
CA LYS A 25 -6.17 -7.58 9.74
C LYS A 25 -6.47 -8.46 10.95
N ARG A 26 -5.54 -9.35 11.32
CA ARG A 26 -5.69 -10.23 12.48
C ARG A 26 -5.81 -9.43 13.76
N LEU A 27 -4.86 -8.53 14.03
CA LEU A 27 -4.88 -7.72 15.25
C LEU A 27 -6.08 -6.77 15.26
N ALA A 28 -6.38 -6.11 14.13
CA ALA A 28 -7.56 -5.27 14.03
C ALA A 28 -8.84 -6.02 14.44
N ARG A 29 -9.00 -7.24 13.92
CA ARG A 29 -10.13 -8.10 14.25
C ARG A 29 -10.14 -8.50 15.73
N GLU A 30 -8.99 -8.91 16.29
CA GLU A 30 -8.89 -9.32 17.70
C GLU A 30 -9.20 -8.18 18.68
N ILE A 31 -8.78 -6.94 18.37
CA ILE A 31 -9.15 -5.74 19.13
C ILE A 31 -10.66 -5.50 19.04
N THR A 32 -11.23 -5.46 17.82
CA THR A 32 -12.66 -5.21 17.62
C THR A 32 -13.52 -6.27 18.32
N GLU A 33 -13.20 -7.56 18.18
CA GLU A 33 -13.92 -8.65 18.86
C GLU A 33 -13.79 -8.60 20.39
N SER A 34 -12.70 -8.05 20.93
CA SER A 34 -12.51 -7.91 22.38
C SER A 34 -13.29 -6.72 22.94
N TRP A 35 -13.30 -5.60 22.21
CA TRP A 35 -14.13 -4.44 22.54
C TRP A 35 -15.62 -4.77 22.52
N VAL A 36 -16.11 -5.44 21.46
CA VAL A 36 -17.52 -5.82 21.35
C VAL A 36 -17.94 -6.70 22.53
N ARG A 37 -17.16 -7.73 22.87
CA ARG A 37 -17.44 -8.60 24.03
C ARG A 37 -17.43 -7.84 25.35
N HIS A 38 -16.52 -6.88 25.51
CA HIS A 38 -16.46 -6.04 26.71
C HIS A 38 -17.75 -5.22 26.87
N CYS A 39 -18.23 -4.59 25.81
CA CYS A 39 -19.44 -3.76 25.86
C CYS A 39 -20.75 -4.57 25.94
N GLU A 40 -20.80 -5.75 25.30
CA GLU A 40 -21.93 -6.68 25.44
C GLU A 40 -22.12 -7.09 26.91
N SER A 41 -21.03 -7.36 27.63
CA SER A 41 -21.08 -7.69 29.07
C SER A 41 -21.63 -6.54 29.92
N ALA A 42 -21.56 -5.30 29.43
CA ALA A 42 -22.10 -4.10 30.06
C ALA A 42 -23.51 -3.73 29.55
N GLY A 43 -24.12 -4.54 28.67
CA GLY A 43 -25.47 -4.31 28.13
C GLY A 43 -25.62 -3.07 27.24
N SER A 44 -24.52 -2.54 26.70
CA SER A 44 -24.50 -1.27 25.96
C SER A 44 -24.57 -1.49 24.44
N VAL A 45 -25.41 -0.71 23.75
CA VAL A 45 -25.33 -0.59 22.28
C VAL A 45 -24.11 0.27 21.94
N ILE A 46 -23.20 -0.26 21.13
CA ILE A 46 -21.95 0.42 20.79
C ILE A 46 -21.84 0.74 19.31
N ALA A 47 -21.19 1.86 19.01
CA ALA A 47 -20.68 2.13 17.68
C ALA A 47 -19.54 1.15 17.34
N THR A 48 -19.40 0.83 16.05
CA THR A 48 -18.25 0.04 15.59
C THR A 48 -16.97 0.86 15.82
N PRO A 49 -15.97 0.32 16.55
CA PRO A 49 -14.75 1.05 16.83
C PRO A 49 -13.93 1.27 15.54
N SER A 50 -13.24 2.40 15.44
CA SER A 50 -12.38 2.71 14.30
C SER A 50 -11.04 1.96 14.41
N VAL A 51 -11.04 0.68 14.06
CA VAL A 51 -9.82 -0.17 14.05
C VAL A 51 -9.53 -0.66 12.65
N THR A 52 -8.37 -0.30 12.11
CA THR A 52 -8.01 -0.59 10.72
C THR A 52 -6.54 -0.99 10.57
N THR A 53 -6.13 -1.41 9.37
CA THR A 53 -4.71 -1.65 9.07
C THR A 53 -4.04 -0.37 8.55
N VAL A 54 -2.72 -0.26 8.69
CA VAL A 54 -1.93 0.85 8.11
C VAL A 54 -2.27 1.03 6.63
N ASP A 55 -2.24 -0.06 5.85
CA ASP A 55 -2.56 0.01 4.43
C ASP A 55 -3.98 0.51 4.15
N SER A 56 -4.97 0.01 4.89
CA SER A 56 -6.37 0.38 4.68
C SER A 56 -6.61 1.85 5.06
N TRP A 57 -5.93 2.33 6.10
CA TRP A 57 -5.99 3.73 6.52
C TRP A 57 -5.39 4.68 5.46
N LEU A 58 -4.22 4.33 4.91
CA LEU A 58 -3.57 5.11 3.85
C LEU A 58 -4.38 5.08 2.54
N GLU A 59 -4.91 3.94 2.14
CA GLU A 59 -5.80 3.83 0.97
C GLU A 59 -7.05 4.71 1.15
N GLN A 60 -7.67 4.73 2.33
CA GLN A 60 -8.81 5.60 2.64
C GLN A 60 -8.41 7.09 2.67
N ALA A 61 -7.24 7.43 3.20
CA ALA A 61 -6.73 8.80 3.16
C ALA A 61 -6.54 9.28 1.72
N TRP A 62 -6.02 8.40 0.86
CA TRP A 62 -5.84 8.68 -0.56
C TRP A 62 -7.18 8.86 -1.28
N SER A 63 -8.13 7.93 -1.11
CA SER A 63 -9.46 8.04 -1.73
C SER A 63 -10.16 9.34 -1.34
N ARG A 64 -10.15 9.69 -0.05
CA ARG A 64 -10.73 10.97 0.43
C ARG A 64 -10.05 12.19 -0.17
N ALA A 65 -8.73 12.14 -0.40
CA ALA A 65 -8.01 13.24 -1.03
C ALA A 65 -8.36 13.38 -2.52
N VAL A 66 -8.55 12.26 -3.23
CA VAL A 66 -9.03 12.25 -4.63
C VAL A 66 -10.46 12.77 -4.71
N GLU A 67 -11.36 12.28 -3.87
CA GLU A 67 -12.77 12.70 -3.81
C GLU A 67 -12.92 14.20 -3.49
N ALA A 68 -12.04 14.73 -2.63
CA ALA A 68 -11.98 16.15 -2.30
C ALA A 68 -11.27 17.01 -3.37
N GLY A 69 -10.83 16.43 -4.49
CA GLY A 69 -10.13 17.15 -5.55
C GLY A 69 -8.71 17.63 -5.20
N ARG A 70 -8.12 17.13 -4.10
CA ARG A 70 -6.76 17.47 -3.65
C ARG A 70 -5.69 16.62 -4.32
N LEU A 71 -6.07 15.48 -4.88
CA LEU A 71 -5.24 14.62 -5.72
C LEU A 71 -5.93 14.41 -7.08
N PRO A 72 -5.17 14.13 -8.15
CA PRO A 72 -5.77 13.86 -9.45
C PRO A 72 -6.68 12.62 -9.40
N PRO A 73 -7.80 12.61 -10.16
CA PRO A 73 -8.65 11.43 -10.28
C PRO A 73 -7.83 10.27 -10.86
N SER A 74 -7.84 9.14 -10.18
CA SER A 74 -7.15 7.93 -10.64
C SER A 74 -7.85 6.69 -10.10
N ARG A 75 -7.68 5.56 -10.78
CA ARG A 75 -8.16 4.25 -10.32
C ARG A 75 -7.07 3.55 -9.53
N LEU A 76 -7.33 3.22 -8.26
CA LEU A 76 -6.46 2.33 -7.49
C LEU A 76 -6.58 0.90 -8.02
N LEU A 77 -5.48 0.32 -8.49
CA LEU A 77 -5.45 -1.06 -8.98
C LEU A 77 -5.41 -2.05 -7.83
N THR A 78 -6.18 -3.13 -7.96
CA THR A 78 -6.00 -4.32 -7.11
C THR A 78 -4.68 -5.04 -7.47
N PRO A 79 -4.12 -5.87 -6.57
CA PRO A 79 -2.91 -6.65 -6.87
C PRO A 79 -3.03 -7.53 -8.12
N GLN A 80 -4.23 -8.03 -8.40
CA GLN A 80 -4.52 -8.85 -9.58
C GLN A 80 -4.59 -7.99 -10.85
N GLN A 81 -5.18 -6.80 -10.78
CA GLN A 81 -5.21 -5.86 -11.91
C GLN A 81 -3.81 -5.36 -12.25
N ASP A 82 -3.02 -5.01 -11.24
CA ASP A 82 -1.61 -4.65 -11.38
C ASP A 82 -0.82 -5.78 -12.07
N LEU A 83 -0.96 -7.02 -11.60
CA LEU A 83 -0.31 -8.17 -12.23
C LEU A 83 -0.77 -8.37 -13.68
N ALA A 84 -2.03 -8.13 -14.00
CA ALA A 84 -2.54 -8.24 -15.36
C ALA A 84 -1.88 -7.23 -16.31
N VAL A 85 -1.60 -6.01 -15.84
CA VAL A 85 -0.87 -5.00 -16.62
C VAL A 85 0.55 -5.50 -16.93
N TRP A 86 1.27 -6.04 -15.94
CA TRP A 86 2.59 -6.64 -16.15
C TRP A 86 2.56 -7.82 -17.12
N GLN A 87 1.57 -8.70 -17.00
CA GLN A 87 1.43 -9.86 -17.89
C GLN A 87 1.15 -9.45 -19.33
N GLN A 88 0.34 -8.41 -19.55
CA GLN A 88 0.07 -7.89 -20.88
C GLN A 88 1.33 -7.28 -21.48
N LEU A 89 2.02 -6.43 -20.73
CA LEU A 89 3.24 -5.75 -21.16
C LEU A 89 4.33 -6.74 -21.60
N ILE A 90 4.63 -7.73 -20.75
CA ILE A 90 5.70 -8.70 -21.04
C ILE A 90 5.33 -9.62 -22.20
N ARG A 91 4.03 -9.94 -22.36
CA ARG A 91 3.57 -10.73 -23.50
C ARG A 91 3.79 -9.96 -24.81
N SER A 92 3.39 -8.69 -24.86
CA SER A 92 3.60 -7.85 -26.05
C SER A 92 5.08 -7.65 -26.36
N ASP A 93 5.92 -7.45 -25.34
CA ASP A 93 7.37 -7.34 -25.52
C ASP A 93 8.00 -8.63 -26.10
N LEU A 94 7.52 -9.80 -25.66
CA LEU A 94 7.98 -11.09 -26.17
C LEU A 94 7.55 -11.34 -27.63
N GLU A 95 6.37 -10.84 -28.03
CA GLU A 95 5.88 -10.91 -29.41
C GLU A 95 6.69 -10.01 -30.36
N GLU A 96 7.21 -8.88 -29.86
CA GLU A 96 8.00 -7.91 -30.63
C GLU A 96 9.49 -8.28 -30.75
N ARG A 97 10.07 -8.96 -29.74
CA ARG A 97 11.51 -9.26 -29.70
C ARG A 97 11.85 -10.50 -30.52
N ILE A 98 12.63 -10.30 -31.59
CA ILE A 98 13.20 -11.41 -32.37
C ILE A 98 14.36 -12.05 -31.62
N GLY A 99 14.32 -13.36 -31.39
CA GLY A 99 15.43 -14.13 -30.79
C GLY A 99 15.49 -14.13 -29.26
N PHE A 100 14.58 -13.41 -28.58
CA PHE A 100 14.44 -13.46 -27.13
C PHE A 100 13.25 -14.36 -26.77
N SER A 101 13.46 -15.35 -25.91
CA SER A 101 12.38 -16.23 -25.46
C SER A 101 12.41 -16.39 -23.95
N LEU A 102 11.32 -16.02 -23.29
CA LEU A 102 11.09 -16.34 -21.89
C LEU A 102 10.40 -17.70 -21.80
N THR A 103 11.05 -18.65 -21.13
CA THR A 103 10.45 -19.98 -20.87
C THR A 103 9.16 -19.89 -20.05
N HIS A 104 9.04 -18.87 -19.17
CA HIS A 104 7.91 -18.70 -18.27
C HIS A 104 7.46 -17.22 -18.16
N PRO A 105 6.74 -16.67 -19.17
CA PRO A 105 6.37 -15.25 -19.19
C PRO A 105 5.51 -14.81 -18.00
N ARG A 106 4.62 -15.68 -17.52
CA ARG A 106 3.80 -15.41 -16.32
C ARG A 106 4.64 -15.28 -15.05
N ALA A 107 5.66 -16.11 -14.90
CA ALA A 107 6.57 -16.04 -13.75
C ALA A 107 7.44 -14.78 -13.83
N ALA A 108 7.88 -14.40 -15.03
CA ALA A 108 8.59 -13.13 -15.25
C ALA A 108 7.73 -11.92 -14.83
N ALA A 109 6.45 -11.88 -15.21
CA ALA A 109 5.52 -10.83 -14.80
C ALA A 109 5.34 -10.74 -13.28
N GLN A 110 5.21 -11.89 -12.60
CA GLN A 110 5.12 -11.92 -11.14
C GLN A 110 6.40 -11.39 -10.47
N ARG A 111 7.58 -11.76 -11.01
CA ARG A 111 8.86 -11.25 -10.50
C ARG A 111 9.02 -9.76 -10.74
N ALA A 112 8.67 -9.27 -11.93
CA ALA A 112 8.72 -7.86 -12.27
C ALA A 112 7.80 -7.03 -11.37
N GLN A 113 6.55 -7.47 -11.18
CA GLN A 113 5.62 -6.84 -10.23
C GLN A 113 6.20 -6.81 -8.81
N ALA A 114 6.74 -7.94 -8.32
CA ALA A 114 7.33 -8.03 -6.99
C ALA A 114 8.56 -7.11 -6.83
N ALA A 115 9.42 -7.04 -7.84
CA ALA A 115 10.59 -6.17 -7.87
C ALA A 115 10.17 -4.70 -7.88
N TRP A 116 9.20 -4.32 -8.71
CA TRP A 116 8.64 -2.97 -8.73
C TRP A 116 8.04 -2.57 -7.39
N ASN A 117 7.21 -3.44 -6.79
CA ASN A 117 6.61 -3.20 -5.48
C ASN A 117 7.68 -3.05 -4.39
N LYS A 118 8.72 -3.89 -4.40
CA LYS A 118 9.87 -3.76 -3.50
C LYS A 118 10.57 -2.43 -3.69
N LEU A 119 10.83 -2.05 -4.94
CA LEU A 119 11.49 -0.81 -5.24
C LEU A 119 10.68 0.39 -4.72
N MET A 120 9.38 0.43 -5.00
CA MET A 120 8.52 1.55 -4.58
C MET A 120 8.35 1.61 -3.06
N MET A 121 8.12 0.48 -2.38
CA MET A 121 7.93 0.49 -0.93
C MET A 121 9.20 0.92 -0.16
N HIS A 122 10.38 0.75 -0.75
CA HIS A 122 11.67 1.19 -0.21
C HIS A 122 12.13 2.55 -0.75
N ASP A 123 11.20 3.36 -1.27
CA ASP A 123 11.48 4.71 -1.77
C ASP A 123 12.50 4.74 -2.92
N GLY A 124 12.48 3.71 -3.77
CA GLY A 124 13.37 3.59 -4.91
C GLY A 124 13.23 4.71 -5.94
N ALA A 125 12.07 5.40 -5.97
CA ALA A 125 11.90 6.61 -6.77
C ALA A 125 12.80 7.77 -6.31
N GLY A 126 13.24 7.77 -5.05
CA GLY A 126 14.17 8.76 -4.50
C GLY A 126 15.65 8.43 -4.71
N LEU A 127 15.98 7.23 -5.22
CA LEU A 127 17.37 6.82 -5.44
C LEU A 127 17.93 7.48 -6.71
N LYS A 128 18.91 8.36 -6.51
CA LYS A 128 19.72 8.91 -7.61
C LYS A 128 20.50 7.77 -8.27
N ASP A 129 20.58 7.79 -9.60
CA ASP A 129 21.38 6.87 -10.43
C ASP A 129 20.98 5.38 -10.40
N LEU A 130 19.85 5.01 -9.78
CA LEU A 130 19.36 3.62 -9.75
C LEU A 130 19.28 3.01 -11.15
N TRP A 131 18.65 3.72 -12.09
CA TRP A 131 18.46 3.25 -13.46
C TRP A 131 19.77 3.17 -14.24
N LEU A 132 20.78 3.97 -13.86
CA LEU A 132 22.13 3.87 -14.42
C LEU A 132 22.82 2.60 -13.91
N ALA A 133 22.68 2.29 -12.63
CA ALA A 133 23.23 1.07 -12.05
C ALA A 133 22.63 -0.21 -12.67
N PHE A 134 21.38 -0.17 -13.12
CA PHE A 134 20.73 -1.30 -13.80
C PHE A 134 21.32 -1.60 -15.19
N GLN A 135 22.14 -0.70 -15.74
CA GLN A 135 22.83 -0.95 -17.03
C GLN A 135 23.94 -1.98 -16.93
N TYR A 136 24.37 -2.39 -15.72
CA TYR A 136 25.46 -3.35 -15.55
C TYR A 136 25.00 -4.81 -15.47
N ASP A 137 23.70 -5.07 -15.56
CA ASP A 137 23.12 -6.41 -15.49
C ASP A 137 21.96 -6.53 -16.50
N ASP A 138 22.01 -7.55 -17.36
CA ASP A 138 21.08 -7.71 -18.48
C ASP A 138 19.61 -7.86 -18.01
N ASP A 139 19.38 -8.58 -16.90
CA ASP A 139 18.04 -8.74 -16.34
C ASP A 139 17.51 -7.41 -15.78
N CYS A 140 18.37 -6.63 -15.12
CA CYS A 140 18.05 -5.30 -14.63
C CYS A 140 17.80 -4.30 -15.77
N GLN A 141 18.52 -4.39 -16.89
CA GLN A 141 18.24 -3.60 -18.08
C GLN A 141 16.84 -3.90 -18.63
N VAL A 142 16.51 -5.18 -18.83
CA VAL A 142 15.18 -5.60 -19.31
C VAL A 142 14.09 -5.15 -18.33
N PHE A 143 14.30 -5.33 -17.03
CA PHE A 143 13.37 -4.86 -16.02
C PHE A 143 13.19 -3.33 -16.05
N SER A 144 14.26 -2.55 -16.23
CA SER A 144 14.18 -1.09 -16.32
C SER A 144 13.32 -0.62 -17.50
N GLU A 145 13.43 -1.31 -18.64
CA GLU A 145 12.61 -1.02 -19.81
C GLU A 145 11.14 -1.34 -19.53
N TRP A 146 10.87 -2.52 -18.98
CA TRP A 146 9.50 -2.89 -18.63
C TRP A 146 8.91 -1.96 -17.57
N ALA A 147 9.68 -1.53 -16.58
CA ALA A 147 9.26 -0.59 -15.54
C ALA A 147 8.86 0.78 -16.12
N ARG A 148 9.61 1.28 -17.11
CA ARG A 148 9.28 2.52 -17.84
C ARG A 148 7.98 2.36 -18.65
N ARG A 149 7.86 1.28 -19.41
CA ARG A 149 6.65 0.96 -20.20
C ARG A 149 5.43 0.78 -19.28
N TYR A 150 5.63 0.14 -18.12
CA TYR A 150 4.59 -0.07 -17.10
C TYR A 150 4.10 1.26 -16.52
N SER A 151 5.02 2.16 -16.17
CA SER A 151 4.68 3.49 -15.66
C SER A 151 3.90 4.32 -16.68
N ALA A 152 4.32 4.29 -17.95
CA ALA A 152 3.58 4.94 -19.04
C ALA A 152 2.16 4.34 -19.18
N ARG A 153 2.04 3.01 -19.12
CA ARG A 153 0.75 2.32 -19.21
C ARG A 153 -0.19 2.66 -18.06
N LEU A 154 0.31 2.81 -16.83
CA LEU A 154 -0.49 3.29 -15.70
C LEU A 154 -1.03 4.70 -15.93
N SER A 155 -0.20 5.60 -16.48
CA SER A 155 -0.61 6.96 -16.82
C SER A 155 -1.71 6.97 -17.87
N GLU A 156 -1.60 6.15 -18.93
CA GLU A 156 -2.63 6.02 -19.97
C GLU A 156 -3.97 5.50 -19.42
N LEU A 157 -3.90 4.56 -18.47
CA LEU A 157 -5.08 3.98 -17.84
C LEU A 157 -5.73 4.91 -16.80
N GLY A 158 -5.10 6.04 -16.48
CA GLY A 158 -5.50 6.88 -15.34
C GLY A 158 -5.50 6.07 -14.04
N ALA A 159 -4.51 5.20 -13.87
CA ALA A 159 -4.45 4.21 -12.81
C ALA A 159 -3.21 4.38 -11.94
N VAL A 160 -3.31 3.91 -10.71
CA VAL A 160 -2.25 4.01 -9.71
C VAL A 160 -2.20 2.72 -8.88
N THR A 161 -1.00 2.31 -8.48
CA THR A 161 -0.81 1.19 -7.54
C THR A 161 -0.93 1.69 -6.10
N ARG A 162 -1.01 0.78 -5.14
CA ARG A 162 -0.93 1.13 -3.71
C ARG A 162 0.23 2.06 -3.39
N TYR A 163 1.44 1.70 -3.81
CA TYR A 163 2.63 2.48 -3.48
C TYR A 163 2.67 3.81 -4.25
N GLY A 164 2.14 3.86 -5.48
CA GLY A 164 1.94 5.12 -6.18
C GLY A 164 0.94 6.04 -5.45
N ALA A 165 -0.12 5.49 -4.87
CA ALA A 165 -1.07 6.25 -4.06
C ALA A 165 -0.39 6.81 -2.80
N TYR A 166 0.50 6.04 -2.16
CA TYR A 166 1.27 6.50 -1.01
C TYR A 166 2.25 7.63 -1.39
N GLN A 167 2.88 7.55 -2.56
CA GLN A 167 3.71 8.65 -3.08
C GLN A 167 2.88 9.91 -3.34
N GLN A 168 1.67 9.79 -3.90
CA GLN A 168 0.78 10.93 -4.09
C GLN A 168 0.38 11.57 -2.76
N LEU A 169 0.13 10.79 -1.70
CA LEU A 169 -0.18 11.32 -0.36
C LEU A 169 0.92 12.26 0.15
N LEU A 170 2.20 11.98 -0.14
CA LEU A 170 3.32 12.83 0.25
C LEU A 170 3.31 14.22 -0.42
N THR A 171 2.55 14.39 -1.51
CA THR A 171 2.42 15.68 -2.20
C THR A 171 1.34 16.58 -1.59
N LEU A 172 0.51 16.06 -0.70
CA LEU A 172 -0.54 16.82 -0.05
C LEU A 172 0.02 17.86 0.90
N SER A 173 -0.51 19.07 0.84
CA SER A 173 -0.39 20.05 1.93
C SER A 173 -1.33 19.64 3.07
N VAL A 174 -0.75 19.23 4.19
CA VAL A 174 -1.50 18.71 5.35
C VAL A 174 -1.71 19.86 6.35
N THR A 175 -2.97 20.27 6.49
CA THR A 175 -3.39 21.31 7.46
C THR A 175 -3.81 20.74 8.80
N GLU A 176 -4.36 19.52 8.79
CA GLU A 176 -4.83 18.80 9.98
C GLU A 176 -4.19 17.42 10.02
N ARG A 177 -3.66 17.07 11.19
CA ARG A 177 -2.97 15.79 11.44
C ARG A 177 -3.73 15.04 12.53
N PRO A 178 -4.59 14.07 12.17
CA PRO A 178 -5.27 13.28 13.17
C PRO A 178 -4.27 12.49 14.01
N THR A 179 -4.55 12.37 15.30
CA THR A 179 -3.86 11.42 16.18
C THR A 179 -4.36 10.01 15.86
N VAL A 180 -3.43 9.10 15.58
CA VAL A 180 -3.72 7.68 15.39
C VAL A 180 -2.91 6.85 16.36
N GLY A 181 -3.55 5.86 16.98
CA GLY A 181 -2.86 4.91 17.85
C GLY A 181 -2.20 3.81 17.03
N LEU A 182 -0.87 3.75 17.02
CA LEU A 182 -0.09 2.68 16.37
C LEU A 182 0.27 1.60 17.38
N PHE A 183 -0.15 0.35 17.13
CA PHE A 183 0.10 -0.77 18.05
C PHE A 183 0.81 -1.94 17.39
N THR A 184 1.88 -2.41 18.04
CA THR A 184 2.63 -3.61 17.66
C THR A 184 3.02 -3.67 16.17
N VAL A 185 3.19 -2.50 15.56
CA VAL A 185 3.51 -2.40 14.15
C VAL A 185 4.98 -2.80 14.00
N PRO A 186 5.31 -3.90 13.28
CA PRO A 186 6.70 -4.18 12.94
C PRO A 186 7.22 -3.03 12.06
N ASP A 187 8.52 -2.99 11.80
CA ASP A 187 9.06 -1.92 10.98
C ASP A 187 8.32 -1.81 9.63
N LEU A 188 7.65 -0.67 9.47
CA LEU A 188 6.93 -0.36 8.25
C LEU A 188 7.94 -0.10 7.12
N PRO A 189 7.63 -0.53 5.88
CA PRO A 189 8.44 -0.14 4.73
C PRO A 189 8.62 1.39 4.69
N PRO A 190 9.79 1.89 4.26
CA PRO A 190 10.13 3.31 4.34
C PRO A 190 9.06 4.23 3.75
N LEU A 191 8.51 3.91 2.58
CA LEU A 191 7.45 4.72 1.96
C LEU A 191 6.17 4.73 2.80
N THR A 192 5.74 3.57 3.31
CA THR A 192 4.55 3.44 4.16
C THR A 192 4.70 4.26 5.44
N ARG A 193 5.89 4.19 6.08
CA ARG A 193 6.21 4.99 7.26
C ARG A 193 6.15 6.49 6.96
N LYS A 194 6.85 6.94 5.89
CA LYS A 194 6.84 8.34 5.47
C LYS A 194 5.43 8.87 5.20
N ALA A 195 4.61 8.09 4.50
CA ALA A 195 3.23 8.49 4.18
C ALA A 195 2.36 8.60 5.44
N LEU A 196 2.54 7.68 6.39
CA LEU A 196 1.85 7.72 7.67
C LEU A 196 2.27 8.95 8.48
N ASP A 197 3.57 9.13 8.72
CA ASP A 197 4.13 10.23 9.50
C ASP A 197 3.82 11.61 8.89
N HIS A 198 3.66 11.69 7.56
CA HIS A 198 3.26 12.91 6.86
C HIS A 198 1.83 13.33 7.21
N LEU A 199 0.94 12.36 7.39
CA LEU A 199 -0.50 12.58 7.56
C LEU A 199 -0.93 12.61 9.02
N THR A 200 -0.15 12.08 9.95
CA THR A 200 -0.51 11.96 11.37
C THR A 200 0.32 12.88 12.25
N SER A 201 -0.19 13.14 13.46
CA SER A 201 0.52 13.91 14.50
C SER A 201 1.29 13.01 15.43
#